data_AF-A0ABD1YJI8-F1
#
_entry.id   AF-A0ABD1YJI8-F1
#
_cell.length_a   1.000
_cell.length_b   1.000
_cell.length_c   1.000
_cell.angle_alpha   90.00
_cell.angle_beta   90.00
_cell.angle_gamma   90.00
#
_symmetry.space_group_name_H-M   'P 1'
#
loop_
_entity.id
_entity.type
_entity.pdbx_description
1 polymer ?
#
loop_
_entity_poly.entity_id
_entity_poly.type
_entity_poly.pdbx_seq_one_letter_code
_entity_poly.pdbx_strand_id
1 'polypeptide(L)' 'MVSRNAATALGLAAFAACGLAIPFVLRVNTAPIIDVSKALPLQAIMRGPYVNTGSKDVGPDCSKPSSST' A
#
# COMPACT_ATOMS: atom_id res chain seq x y z
N MET A 1 30.56 -6.30 -40.01
CA MET A 1 30.71 -6.84 -38.64
C MET A 1 30.02 -5.88 -37.69
N VAL A 2 29.10 -6.36 -36.84
CA VAL A 2 28.49 -5.50 -35.80
C VAL A 2 29.55 -5.24 -34.73
N SER A 3 29.73 -3.98 -34.32
CA SER A 3 30.70 -3.65 -33.28
C SER A 3 30.23 -4.20 -31.93
N ARG A 4 31.17 -4.60 -31.06
CA ARG A 4 30.85 -5.13 -29.72
C ARG A 4 29.94 -4.19 -28.92
N ASN A 5 30.18 -2.89 -29.04
CA ASN A 5 29.40 -1.85 -28.37
C ASN A 5 27.99 -1.71 -28.97
N ALA A 6 27.83 -1.93 -30.27
CA ALA A 6 26.51 -1.93 -30.91
C ALA A 6 25.67 -3.13 -30.44
N ALA A 7 26.30 -4.32 -30.30
CA ALA A 7 25.61 -5.50 -29.79
C ALA A 7 25.15 -5.32 -28.34
N THR A 8 25.99 -4.76 -27.46
CA THR A 8 25.62 -4.48 -26.07
C THR A 8 24.56 -3.39 -25.96
N ALA A 9 24.67 -2.31 -26.72
CA ALA A 9 23.68 -1.23 -26.73
C ALA A 9 22.29 -1.73 -27.15
N LEU A 10 22.23 -2.61 -28.16
CA LEU A 10 20.98 -3.18 -28.65
C LEU A 10 20.34 -4.10 -27.60
N GLY A 11 21.15 -4.92 -26.91
CA GLY A 11 20.67 -5.75 -25.81
C GLY A 11 20.11 -4.94 -24.63
N LEU A 12 20.83 -3.87 -24.23
CA LEU A 12 20.37 -2.95 -23.17
C LEU A 12 19.07 -2.24 -23.55
N ALA A 13 18.97 -1.76 -24.79
CA ALA A 13 17.77 -1.09 -25.28
C ALA A 13 16.56 -2.04 -25.29
N ALA A 14 16.73 -3.27 -25.81
CA ALA A 14 15.68 -4.27 -25.83
C ALA A 14 15.22 -4.67 -24.41
N PHE A 15 16.16 -4.87 -23.49
CA PHE A 15 15.85 -5.19 -22.10
C PHE A 15 15.07 -4.07 -21.41
N ALA A 16 15.52 -2.83 -21.54
CA ALA A 16 14.87 -1.66 -20.97
C ALA A 16 13.45 -1.46 -21.54
N ALA A 17 13.28 -1.64 -22.85
CA ALA A 17 11.97 -1.54 -23.51
C ALA A 17 10.99 -2.60 -23.00
N CYS A 18 11.43 -3.85 -22.86
CA CYS A 18 10.61 -4.92 -22.29
C CYS A 18 10.21 -4.64 -20.84
N GLY A 19 11.14 -4.17 -20.00
CA GLY A 19 10.85 -3.83 -18.61
C GLY A 19 9.84 -2.68 -18.47
N LEU A 20 9.99 -1.64 -19.29
CA LEU A 20 9.06 -0.50 -19.32
C LEU A 20 7.68 -0.87 -19.88
N ALA A 21 7.57 -1.89 -20.74
CA ALA A 21 6.30 -2.32 -21.31
C ALA A 21 5.39 -3.05 -20.31
N ILE A 22 5.94 -3.62 -19.22
CA ILE A 22 5.19 -4.43 -18.24
C ILE A 22 3.92 -3.74 -17.72
N PRO A 23 3.95 -2.49 -17.19
CA PRO A 23 2.74 -1.84 -16.67
C PRO A 23 1.68 -1.51 -17.74
N PHE A 24 2.08 -1.46 -19.02
CA PHE A 24 1.16 -1.17 -20.13
C PHE A 24 0.55 -2.44 -20.73
N VAL A 25 1.32 -3.53 -20.77
CA VAL A 25 0.84 -4.85 -21.22
C VAL A 25 0.02 -5.53 -20.12
N LEU A 26 0.53 -5.51 -18.89
CA LEU A 26 -0.21 -5.97 -17.72
C LEU A 26 -1.09 -4.83 -17.25
N ARG A 27 -2.29 -4.75 -17.85
CA ARG A 27 -3.37 -3.91 -17.34
C ARG A 27 -3.69 -4.38 -15.93
N VAL A 28 -3.09 -3.74 -14.92
CA VAL A 28 -3.45 -3.95 -13.52
C VAL A 28 -4.92 -3.59 -13.40
N ASN A 29 -5.74 -4.53 -12.90
CA ASN A 29 -7.18 -4.34 -12.77
C ASN A 29 -7.48 -2.98 -12.10
N THR A 30 -7.99 -2.02 -12.88
CA THR A 30 -8.36 -0.69 -12.38
C THR A 30 -9.73 -0.69 -11.73
N ALA A 31 -10.42 -1.83 -11.70
CA ALA A 31 -11.66 -1.94 -10.96
C ALA A 31 -11.35 -1.66 -9.48
N PRO A 32 -12.11 -0.76 -8.83
CA PRO A 32 -11.95 -0.50 -7.42
C PRO A 32 -12.13 -1.83 -6.68
N ILE A 33 -11.10 -2.23 -5.92
CA ILE A 33 -11.09 -3.45 -5.10
C ILE A 33 -12.26 -3.41 -4.08
N ILE A 34 -12.70 -2.20 -3.72
CA ILE A 34 -13.79 -1.95 -2.79
C ILE A 34 -14.95 -1.36 -3.56
N ASP A 35 -16.03 -2.13 -3.63
CA ASP A 35 -17.32 -1.66 -4.11
C ASP A 35 -18.01 -0.87 -2.98
N VAL A 36 -18.08 0.46 -3.12
CA VAL A 36 -18.72 1.35 -2.15
C VAL A 36 -20.24 1.16 -2.06
N SER A 37 -20.84 0.47 -3.04
CA SER A 37 -22.27 0.10 -3.00
C SER A 37 -22.52 -1.18 -2.19
N LYS A 38 -21.48 -1.95 -1.88
CA LYS A 38 -21.59 -3.12 -1.00
C LYS A 38 -21.32 -2.75 0.45
N ALA A 39 -22.13 -3.32 1.33
CA ALA A 39 -21.85 -3.29 2.76
C ALA A 39 -20.44 -3.84 3.02
N LEU A 40 -19.65 -3.13 3.81
CA LEU A 40 -18.31 -3.56 4.16
C LEU A 40 -18.38 -4.94 4.82
N PRO A 41 -17.41 -5.85 4.54
CA PRO A 41 -17.36 -7.13 5.21
C PRO A 41 -17.31 -6.92 6.72
N LEU A 42 -17.94 -7.82 7.48
CA LEU A 42 -18.03 -7.73 8.95
C LEU A 42 -16.65 -7.56 9.60
N GLN A 43 -15.59 -8.11 9.01
CA GLN A 43 -14.21 -7.95 9.47
C GLN A 43 -13.65 -6.51 9.34
N ALA A 44 -14.22 -5.69 8.46
CA ALA A 44 -13.90 -4.28 8.31
C ALA A 44 -14.79 -3.38 9.20
N ILE A 45 -16.02 -3.80 9.50
CA ILE A 45 -16.96 -3.06 10.37
C ILE A 45 -16.72 -3.38 11.86
N MET A 46 -16.53 -4.66 12.19
CA MET A 46 -16.28 -5.14 13.56
C MET A 46 -14.79 -5.11 13.93
N ARG A 47 -14.01 -4.22 13.30
CA ARG A 47 -12.81 -3.72 13.98
C ARG A 47 -13.34 -2.83 15.09
N GLY A 48 -13.50 -3.43 16.27
CA GLY A 48 -13.90 -2.69 17.47
C GLY A 48 -12.97 -1.50 17.71
N PRO A 49 -13.29 -0.61 18.67
CA PRO A 49 -12.62 0.68 18.90
C PRO A 49 -11.09 0.66 19.09
N TYR A 50 -10.44 -0.50 19.04
CA TYR A 50 -9.03 -0.71 19.35
C TYR A 50 -8.31 -1.52 18.27
N VAL A 51 -8.45 -1.11 17.00
CA VAL A 51 -7.54 -1.59 15.96
C VAL A 51 -6.66 -0.46 15.45
N ASN A 52 -5.76 -0.03 16.33
CA ASN A 52 -4.47 0.54 15.97
C ASN A 52 -3.38 -0.07 16.86
N THR A 53 -2.26 -0.36 16.22
CA THR A 53 -1.04 -1.00 16.68
C THR A 53 -0.34 -0.20 17.80
N GLY A 54 -0.15 -0.81 18.97
CA GLY A 54 1.12 -0.69 19.69
C GLY A 54 1.48 0.62 20.40
N SER A 55 0.54 1.49 20.80
CA SER A 55 0.81 2.49 21.85
C SER A 55 0.05 2.12 23.12
N LYS A 56 0.77 1.94 24.22
CA LYS A 56 0.18 1.81 25.55
C LYS A 56 -0.73 3.02 25.78
N ASP A 57 -2.04 2.82 25.72
CA ASP A 57 -3.03 3.80 26.16
C ASP A 57 -2.71 4.15 27.61
N VAL A 58 -2.12 5.33 27.79
CA VAL A 58 -2.13 6.02 29.07
C VAL A 58 -3.58 6.45 29.26
N GLY A 59 -4.35 5.63 29.97
CA GLY A 59 -5.63 6.05 30.54
C GLY A 59 -5.43 7.25 31.47
N PRO A 60 -6.51 7.96 31.86
CA PRO A 60 -6.41 9.15 32.69
C PRO A 60 -5.60 8.84 33.95
N ASP A 61 -4.50 9.57 34.11
CA ASP A 61 -3.56 9.39 35.21
C ASP A 61 -4.34 9.53 36.54
N CYS A 62 -4.35 8.48 37.37
CA CYS A 62 -5.00 8.49 38.69
C CYS A 62 -4.35 9.49 39.68
N SER A 63 -3.40 10.31 39.21
CA SER A 63 -2.53 11.19 39.97
C SER A 63 -3.06 12.61 40.14
N LYS A 64 -4.29 12.94 39.70
CA LYS A 64 -4.91 14.24 40.02
C LYS A 64 -6.04 14.11 41.03
N PRO A 65 -5.87 14.58 42.28
CA PRO A 65 -6.99 14.80 43.17
C PRO A 65 -7.72 16.06 42.72
N SER A 66 -8.89 15.92 42.09
CA SER A 66 -9.82 17.05 41.89
C SER A 66 -10.87 17.02 42.99
N SER A 67 -10.51 17.52 44.17
CA SER A 67 -11.48 17.87 45.22
C SER A 67 -11.30 19.32 45.59
N SER A 68 -12.06 20.19 44.92
CA SER A 68 -12.26 21.57 45.33
C SER A 68 -13.72 21.95 45.15
N THR A 69 -14.30 22.36 46.28
CA THR A 69 -15.57 23.05 46.52
C THR A 69 -16.82 22.19 46.67
#